data_AF-A0A3B8L892-F1
#
_entry.id   AF-A0A3B8L892-F1
#
_cell.length_a   1.000
_cell.length_b   1.000
_cell.length_c   1.000
_cell.angle_alpha   90.00
_cell.angle_beta   90.00
_cell.angle_gamma   90.00
#
_symmetry.space_group_name_H-M   'P 1'
#
loop_
_entity.id
_entity.type
_entity.pdbx_description
1 polymer ?
#
loop_
_entity_poly.entity_id
_entity_poly.type
_entity_poly.pdbx_seq_one_letter_code
_entity_poly.pdbx_strand_id
1 'polypeptide(L)'
;RSKTNADFYDYAVHHKDVAFLKVLIKKGLVLNPKTKGPKTIYPLHIAVAYGDSSFVKALLKHGADIKLRNRDNATVLYPALVRKDLNMLAFLLKNGAIPPSNKVRREKYISYLKKNPSPKAKAVLSLFLKTSK
;
A
#
# COMPACT_ATOMS: atom_id res chain seq x y z
N ARG A 1 -27.63 -2.86 13.41
CA ARG A 1 -26.32 -2.17 13.55
C ARG A 1 -26.27 -1.04 12.51
N SER A 2 -26.04 0.20 12.93
CA SER A 2 -25.84 1.34 12.00
C SER A 2 -24.56 1.11 11.19
N LYS A 3 -24.63 1.22 9.86
CA LYS A 3 -23.47 1.16 8.97
C LYS A 3 -22.58 2.37 9.24
N THR A 4 -21.37 2.13 9.70
CA THR A 4 -20.34 3.15 9.91
C THR A 4 -19.64 3.48 8.59
N ASN A 5 -18.95 4.63 8.51
CA ASN A 5 -18.10 4.94 7.35
C ASN A 5 -17.07 3.82 7.06
N ALA A 6 -16.62 3.09 8.08
CA ALA A 6 -15.74 1.93 7.93
C ALA A 6 -16.43 0.74 7.22
N ASP A 7 -17.72 0.53 7.44
CA ASP A 7 -18.45 -0.57 6.79
C ASP A 7 -18.70 -0.28 5.30
N PHE A 8 -18.94 1.00 4.94
CA PHE A 8 -19.02 1.42 3.53
C PHE A 8 -17.65 1.34 2.83
N TYR A 9 -16.57 1.60 3.56
CA TYR A 9 -15.21 1.41 3.07
C TYR A 9 -14.89 -0.05 2.76
N ASP A 10 -15.20 -0.95 3.70
CA ASP A 10 -14.97 -2.38 3.57
C ASP A 10 -15.66 -2.90 2.31
N TYR A 11 -16.92 -2.49 2.13
CA TYR A 11 -17.68 -2.76 0.91
C TYR A 11 -16.97 -2.23 -0.35
N ALA A 12 -16.61 -0.95 -0.39
CA ALA A 12 -15.98 -0.32 -1.56
C ALA A 12 -14.66 -1.02 -1.95
N VAL A 13 -13.86 -1.40 -0.95
CA VAL A 13 -12.56 -2.04 -1.15
C VAL A 13 -12.72 -3.51 -1.57
N HIS A 14 -13.62 -4.27 -0.92
CA HIS A 14 -13.88 -5.67 -1.29
C HIS A 14 -14.48 -5.80 -2.69
N HIS A 15 -15.33 -4.85 -3.10
CA HIS A 15 -15.96 -4.84 -4.42
C HIS A 15 -15.17 -4.07 -5.48
N LYS A 16 -14.01 -3.50 -5.11
CA LYS A 16 -13.17 -2.65 -5.98
C LYS A 16 -13.96 -1.52 -6.63
N ASP A 17 -14.96 -1.00 -5.93
CA ASP A 17 -15.83 0.03 -6.42
C ASP A 17 -15.18 1.40 -6.27
N VAL A 18 -14.36 1.75 -7.26
CA VAL A 18 -13.66 3.03 -7.33
C VAL A 18 -14.65 4.21 -7.38
N ALA A 19 -15.81 4.04 -8.01
CA ALA A 19 -16.82 5.08 -8.10
C ALA A 19 -17.46 5.33 -6.72
N PHE A 20 -17.80 4.26 -6.01
CA PHE A 20 -18.31 4.36 -4.64
C PHE A 20 -17.25 4.91 -3.69
N LEU A 21 -15.99 4.49 -3.81
CA LEU A 21 -14.88 5.07 -3.05
C LEU A 21 -14.75 6.59 -3.31
N LYS A 22 -14.88 7.05 -4.57
CA LYS A 22 -14.89 8.49 -4.89
C LYS A 22 -16.05 9.22 -4.21
N VAL A 23 -17.24 8.64 -4.20
CA VAL A 23 -18.41 9.22 -3.51
C VAL A 23 -18.14 9.32 -2.01
N LEU A 24 -17.58 8.26 -1.42
CA LEU A 24 -17.22 8.24 -0.02
C LEU A 24 -16.14 9.31 0.28
N ILE A 25 -15.10 9.47 -0.55
CA ILE A 25 -14.09 10.55 -0.44
C ILE A 25 -14.75 11.93 -0.45
N LYS A 26 -15.65 12.19 -1.40
CA LYS A 26 -16.41 13.44 -1.43
C LYS A 26 -17.26 13.67 -0.18
N LYS A 27 -17.72 12.60 0.47
CA LYS A 27 -18.50 12.65 1.72
C LYS A 27 -17.65 12.69 3.00
N GLY A 28 -16.33 12.88 2.90
CA GLY A 28 -15.45 13.08 4.07
C GLY A 28 -14.78 11.80 4.58
N LEU A 29 -14.62 10.78 3.74
CA LEU A 29 -13.75 9.65 4.05
C LEU A 29 -12.34 10.06 4.48
N VAL A 30 -11.80 9.34 5.46
CA VAL A 30 -10.43 9.51 5.93
C VAL A 30 -9.55 8.40 5.38
N LEU A 31 -8.78 8.70 4.33
CA LEU A 31 -7.82 7.76 3.72
C LEU A 31 -6.64 7.43 4.64
N ASN A 32 -6.33 8.34 5.57
CA ASN A 32 -5.15 8.30 6.43
C ASN A 32 -5.60 8.35 7.91
N PRO A 33 -6.12 7.23 8.45
CA PRO A 33 -6.75 7.24 9.77
C PRO A 33 -5.73 7.61 10.85
N LYS A 34 -6.04 8.65 11.63
CA LYS A 34 -5.21 9.13 12.74
C LYS A 34 -5.18 8.16 13.92
N THR A 35 -6.24 7.39 14.12
CA THR A 35 -6.39 6.46 15.25
C THR A 35 -6.27 5.01 14.79
N LYS A 36 -5.46 4.23 15.51
CA LYS A 36 -5.31 2.79 15.34
C LYS A 36 -6.27 2.07 16.29
N GLY A 37 -7.52 1.86 15.86
CA GLY A 37 -8.50 1.03 16.57
C GLY A 37 -8.72 -0.31 15.85
N PRO A 38 -9.44 -1.28 16.43
CA PRO A 38 -9.65 -2.63 15.89
C PRO A 38 -10.31 -2.65 14.49
N LYS A 39 -10.98 -1.56 14.10
CA LYS A 39 -11.63 -1.38 12.78
C LYS A 39 -10.95 -0.37 11.85
N THR A 40 -9.77 0.16 12.19
CA THR A 40 -9.00 1.04 11.30
C THR A 40 -8.59 0.31 10.02
N ILE A 41 -9.02 0.84 8.87
CA ILE A 41 -8.75 0.31 7.53
C ILE A 41 -7.58 1.10 6.90
N TYR A 42 -6.74 0.43 6.12
CA TYR A 42 -5.64 1.05 5.37
C TYR A 42 -5.87 0.82 3.88
N PRO A 43 -6.66 1.67 3.19
CA PRO A 43 -7.15 1.41 1.84
C PRO A 43 -6.03 1.12 0.84
N LEU A 44 -4.91 1.85 0.96
CA LEU A 44 -3.77 1.69 0.08
C LEU A 44 -3.08 0.33 0.24
N HIS A 45 -2.96 -0.20 1.46
CA HIS A 45 -2.40 -1.54 1.69
C HIS A 45 -3.26 -2.62 1.07
N ILE A 46 -4.59 -2.48 1.17
CA ILE A 46 -5.53 -3.47 0.62
C ILE A 46 -5.52 -3.44 -0.91
N ALA A 47 -5.56 -2.25 -1.53
CA ALA A 47 -5.45 -2.10 -2.97
C ALA A 47 -4.17 -2.75 -3.52
N VAL A 48 -3.04 -2.56 -2.82
CA VAL A 48 -1.77 -3.21 -3.16
C VAL A 48 -1.83 -4.73 -2.95
N ALA A 49 -2.45 -5.22 -1.88
CA ALA A 49 -2.61 -6.65 -1.62
C ALA A 49 -3.45 -7.36 -2.70
N TYR A 50 -4.44 -6.66 -3.28
CA TYR A 50 -5.17 -7.14 -4.44
C TYR A 50 -4.44 -6.96 -5.78
N GLY A 51 -3.36 -6.18 -5.82
CA GLY A 51 -2.62 -5.86 -7.03
C GLY A 51 -3.37 -4.93 -7.99
N ASP A 52 -4.37 -4.22 -7.49
CA ASP A 52 -5.21 -3.35 -8.31
C ASP A 52 -4.49 -2.02 -8.54
N SER A 53 -3.73 -1.96 -9.62
CA SER A 53 -2.96 -0.76 -9.99
C SER A 53 -3.84 0.45 -10.26
N SER A 54 -5.06 0.26 -10.78
CA SER A 54 -6.00 1.34 -11.03
C SER A 54 -6.50 1.94 -9.72
N PHE A 55 -6.82 1.09 -8.75
CA PHE A 55 -7.28 1.53 -7.44
C PHE A 55 -6.16 2.16 -6.61
N VAL A 56 -4.94 1.62 -6.67
CA VAL A 56 -3.75 2.22 -6.05
C VAL A 56 -3.52 3.64 -6.59
N LYS A 57 -3.56 3.82 -7.92
CA LYS A 57 -3.42 5.15 -8.55
C LYS A 57 -4.53 6.10 -8.11
N ALA A 58 -5.77 5.64 -8.03
CA ALA A 58 -6.89 6.46 -7.57
C ALA A 58 -6.71 6.92 -6.13
N LEU A 59 -6.32 6.03 -5.22
CA LEU A 59 -6.07 6.35 -3.82
C LEU A 59 -4.94 7.39 -3.66
N LEU A 60 -3.82 7.19 -4.37
CA LEU A 60 -2.70 8.15 -4.35
C LEU A 60 -3.12 9.52 -4.91
N LYS A 61 -3.89 9.54 -6.02
CA LYS A 61 -4.44 10.78 -6.59
C LYS A 61 -5.35 11.54 -5.62
N HIS A 62 -6.02 10.82 -4.72
CA HIS A 62 -6.90 11.40 -3.70
C HIS A 62 -6.21 11.65 -2.35
N GLY A 63 -4.87 11.63 -2.31
CA GLY A 63 -4.11 12.02 -1.11
C GLY A 63 -3.92 10.90 -0.07
N ALA A 64 -4.11 9.64 -0.45
CA ALA A 64 -3.67 8.53 0.40
C ALA A 64 -2.17 8.63 0.65
N ASP A 65 -1.77 8.57 1.92
CA ASP A 65 -0.37 8.68 2.31
C ASP A 65 0.32 7.32 2.11
N ILE A 66 1.22 7.30 1.12
CA ILE A 66 2.02 6.12 0.74
C ILE A 66 3.03 5.70 1.82
N LYS A 67 3.35 6.58 2.77
CA LYS A 67 4.30 6.32 3.86
C LYS A 67 3.63 5.71 5.09
N LEU A 68 2.29 5.61 5.08
CA LEU A 68 1.55 5.04 6.21
C LEU A 68 1.97 3.62 6.52
N ARG A 69 1.97 3.34 7.83
CA ARG A 69 2.19 2.03 8.38
C ARG A 69 0.90 1.50 8.98
N ASN A 70 0.56 0.26 8.65
CA ASN A 70 -0.59 -0.40 9.23
C ASN A 70 -0.34 -0.72 10.73
N ARG A 71 -1.28 -1.42 11.37
CA ARG A 71 -1.14 -1.80 12.79
C ARG A 71 0.06 -2.69 13.07
N ASP A 72 0.44 -3.53 12.11
CA ASP A 72 1.62 -4.40 12.19
C ASP A 72 2.92 -3.66 11.87
N ASN A 73 2.88 -2.32 11.77
CA ASN A 73 4.01 -1.48 11.37
C ASN A 73 4.52 -1.82 9.95
N ALA A 74 3.65 -2.37 9.09
CA ALA A 74 3.97 -2.71 7.70
C ALA A 74 3.63 -1.55 6.76
N THR A 75 4.53 -1.25 5.83
CA THR A 75 4.31 -0.28 4.74
C THR A 75 3.63 -0.97 3.55
N VAL A 76 3.16 -0.17 2.59
CA VAL A 76 2.54 -0.68 1.35
C VAL A 76 3.48 -1.55 0.50
N LEU A 77 4.79 -1.51 0.74
CA LEU A 77 5.75 -2.39 0.07
C LEU A 77 5.63 -3.85 0.49
N TYR A 78 5.15 -4.13 1.71
CA TYR A 78 5.03 -5.49 2.22
C TYR A 78 4.03 -6.35 1.41
N PRO A 79 2.75 -5.93 1.23
CA PRO A 79 1.82 -6.70 0.42
C PRO A 79 2.30 -6.87 -1.04
N ALA A 80 2.93 -5.84 -1.63
CA ALA A 80 3.52 -5.96 -2.98
C ALA A 80 4.67 -6.99 -3.04
N LEU A 81 5.51 -7.05 -2.00
CA LEU A 81 6.57 -8.06 -1.88
C LEU A 81 6.00 -9.48 -1.75
N VAL A 82 4.98 -9.67 -0.92
CA VAL A 82 4.33 -10.99 -0.74
C VAL A 82 3.76 -11.50 -2.07
N ARG A 83 3.19 -10.60 -2.88
CA ARG A 83 2.71 -10.89 -4.24
C ARG A 83 3.82 -11.10 -5.27
N LYS A 84 5.08 -10.82 -4.92
CA LYS A 84 6.23 -10.84 -5.85
C LYS A 84 6.03 -9.91 -7.06
N ASP A 85 5.29 -8.82 -6.86
CA ASP A 85 4.92 -7.89 -7.93
C ASP A 85 5.97 -6.79 -8.09
N LEU A 86 6.96 -7.03 -8.95
CA LEU A 86 8.02 -6.08 -9.22
C LEU A 86 7.52 -4.77 -9.88
N ASN A 87 6.39 -4.79 -10.60
CA ASN A 87 5.80 -3.58 -11.18
C ASN A 87 5.27 -2.68 -10.07
N MET A 88 4.45 -3.26 -9.19
CA MET A 88 3.88 -2.54 -8.07
C MET A 88 4.98 -2.04 -7.12
N LEU A 89 6.01 -2.84 -6.85
CA LEU A 89 7.16 -2.41 -6.05
C LEU A 89 7.89 -1.21 -6.66
N ALA A 90 8.20 -1.26 -7.95
CA ALA A 90 8.84 -0.15 -8.65
C ALA A 90 7.96 1.10 -8.62
N PHE A 91 6.67 0.94 -8.87
CA PHE A 91 5.70 2.04 -8.85
C PHE A 91 5.61 2.69 -7.47
N LEU A 92 5.44 1.90 -6.41
CA LEU A 92 5.34 2.41 -5.04
C LEU A 92 6.62 3.15 -4.62
N LEU A 93 7.80 2.58 -4.87
CA LEU A 93 9.08 3.23 -4.55
C LEU A 93 9.27 4.54 -5.32
N LYS A 94 8.94 4.58 -6.61
CA LYS A 94 8.98 5.82 -7.41
C LYS A 94 8.04 6.90 -6.89
N ASN A 95 6.93 6.51 -6.26
CA ASN A 95 5.97 7.43 -5.64
C ASN A 95 6.31 7.75 -4.17
N GLY A 96 7.51 7.41 -3.68
CA GLY A 96 7.96 7.80 -2.35
C GLY A 96 7.55 6.85 -1.22
N ALA A 97 7.16 5.61 -1.54
CA ALA A 97 6.96 4.58 -0.53
C ALA A 97 8.26 4.34 0.24
N ILE A 98 8.13 4.26 1.57
CA ILE A 98 9.30 4.06 2.44
C ILE A 98 9.60 2.58 2.67
N PRO A 99 10.89 2.23 2.78
CA PRO A 99 11.33 0.92 3.27
C PRO A 99 10.69 0.55 4.62
N PRO A 100 10.51 -0.75 4.91
CA PRO A 100 10.10 -1.18 6.23
C PRO A 100 11.17 -0.81 7.27
N SER A 101 10.74 -0.30 8.43
CA SER A 101 11.65 -0.02 9.56
C SER A 101 12.10 -1.30 10.28
N ASN A 102 11.31 -2.37 10.20
CA ASN A 102 11.64 -3.65 10.81
C ASN A 102 12.77 -4.34 10.02
N LYS A 103 13.86 -4.69 10.71
CA LYS A 103 15.05 -5.34 10.15
C LYS A 103 14.71 -6.63 9.40
N VAL A 104 13.90 -7.52 9.99
CA VAL A 104 13.50 -8.80 9.39
C VAL A 104 12.73 -8.59 8.07
N ARG A 105 11.80 -7.64 8.02
CA ARG A 105 11.07 -7.31 6.78
C ARG A 105 11.99 -6.71 5.72
N ARG A 106 12.94 -5.87 6.13
CA ARG A 106 13.94 -5.27 5.23
C ARG A 106 14.87 -6.33 4.64
N GLU A 107 15.36 -7.24 5.46
CA GLU A 107 16.19 -8.37 5.02
C GLU A 107 15.44 -9.29 4.07
N LYS A 108 14.18 -9.61 4.37
CA LYS A 108 13.32 -10.40 3.47
C LYS A 108 13.15 -9.74 2.11
N TYR A 109 12.95 -8.42 2.08
CA TYR A 109 12.84 -7.63 0.85
C TYR A 109 14.14 -7.69 0.02
N ILE A 110 15.28 -7.41 0.66
CA ILE A 110 16.60 -7.43 0.01
C ILE A 110 16.94 -8.84 -0.49
N SER A 111 16.71 -9.86 0.33
CA SER A 111 16.97 -11.27 0.01
C SER A 111 16.16 -11.71 -1.22
N TYR A 112 14.86 -11.39 -1.27
CA TYR A 112 14.02 -11.68 -2.43
C TYR A 112 14.54 -11.01 -3.71
N LEU A 113 14.90 -9.73 -3.67
CA LEU A 113 15.37 -9.02 -4.85
C LEU A 113 16.75 -9.47 -5.32
N LYS A 114 17.67 -9.79 -4.39
CA LYS A 114 19.00 -10.32 -4.74
C LYS A 114 18.91 -11.70 -5.39
N LYS A 115 17.98 -12.55 -4.96
CA LYS A 115 17.74 -13.88 -5.55
C LYS A 115 17.09 -13.82 -6.93
N ASN A 116 16.54 -12.68 -7.34
CA ASN A 116 15.90 -12.51 -8.64
C ASN A 116 16.86 -11.84 -9.64
N PRO A 117 17.35 -12.56 -10.67
CA PRO A 117 18.37 -12.03 -11.58
C PRO A 117 17.84 -10.99 -12.58
N SER A 118 16.52 -10.74 -12.61
CA SER A 118 15.92 -9.84 -13.61
C SER A 118 16.45 -8.40 -13.49
N PRO A 119 16.63 -7.69 -14.62
CA PRO A 119 17.01 -6.27 -14.62
C PRO A 119 16.07 -5.41 -13.78
N LYS A 120 14.79 -5.79 -13.77
CA LYS A 120 13.74 -5.13 -13.00
C LYS A 120 13.93 -5.29 -11.50
N ALA A 121 14.25 -6.50 -11.02
CA ALA A 121 14.53 -6.71 -9.60
C ALA A 121 15.76 -5.91 -9.14
N LYS A 122 16.80 -5.84 -9.97
CA LYS A 122 17.98 -4.98 -9.73
C LYS A 122 17.60 -3.50 -9.65
N ALA A 123 16.76 -3.02 -10.57
CA ALA A 123 16.27 -1.63 -10.55
C ALA A 123 15.44 -1.33 -9.29
N VAL A 124 14.54 -2.23 -8.90
CA VAL A 124 13.75 -2.11 -7.66
C VAL A 124 14.66 -2.09 -6.44
N LEU A 125 15.69 -2.93 -6.40
CA LEU A 125 16.66 -2.95 -5.30
C LEU A 125 17.43 -1.64 -5.21
N SER A 126 17.86 -1.08 -6.34
CA SER A 126 18.51 0.23 -6.39
C SER A 126 17.61 1.34 -5.84
N LEU A 127 16.34 1.38 -6.27
CA LEU A 127 15.36 2.34 -5.75
C LEU A 127 15.16 2.20 -4.23
N PHE A 128 15.04 0.97 -3.74
CA PHE A 128 14.85 0.68 -2.31
C PHE A 128 16.03 1.12 -1.44
N LEU A 129 17.26 0.93 -1.92
CA LEU A 129 18.47 1.35 -1.21
C LEU A 129 18.63 2.87 -1.21
N LYS A 130 18.19 3.55 -2.28
CA LYS A 130 18.19 5.02 -2.35
C LYS A 130 17.18 5.65 -1.39
N THR A 131 16.00 5.08 -1.24
CA THR A 131 14.96 5.58 -0.31
C THR A 131 15.23 5.25 1.17
N SER A 132 16.32 4.53 1.46
CA SER A 132 16.74 4.17 2.83
C SER A 132 17.80 5.11 3.41
N LYS A 133 18.25 6.12 2.65
CA LYS A 133 19.18 7.18 3.08
C LYS A 133 18.39 8.42 3.44
#